data_AF-B5JFJ7-F1
#
_entry.id   AF-B5JFJ7-F1
#
_cell.length_a   1.000
_cell.length_b   1.000
_cell.length_c   1.000
_cell.angle_alpha   90.00
_cell.angle_beta   90.00
_cell.angle_gamma   90.00
#
_symmetry.space_group_name_H-M   'P 1'
#
loop_
_entity.id
_entity.type
_entity.pdbx_description
1 polymer ?
#
loop_
_entity_poly.entity_id
_entity_poly.type
_entity_poly.pdbx_seq_one_letter_code
_entity_poly.pdbx_strand_id
1 'polypeptide(L)'
;MSEALMRELEGRMDSEHPTIESVIGGLLGTSAGDLVGNPLYAFSHSKDFRTCGNDSDRYLALLAKLHELHGPEFGEFIAAQTLKRRYFGQSKEEICEASRYNQAREIPNSKYWAIMNIDTPTKRRFLKRLLVYVGYTDVMVKHIQELICGR
;
A
#
# COMPACT_ATOMS: atom_id res chain seq x y z
N MET A 1 -41.30 -18.70 17.05
CA MET A 1 -39.87 -18.48 16.79
C MET A 1 -39.11 -19.11 17.95
N SER A 2 -38.45 -20.24 17.71
CA SER A 2 -37.83 -21.06 18.76
C SER A 2 -36.54 -20.41 19.29
N GLU A 3 -36.24 -20.58 20.57
CA GLU A 3 -35.00 -20.12 21.22
C GLU A 3 -33.73 -20.58 20.50
N ALA A 4 -33.80 -21.71 19.77
CA ALA A 4 -32.71 -22.22 18.95
C ALA A 4 -32.28 -21.23 17.83
N LEU A 5 -33.21 -20.44 17.28
CA LEU A 5 -32.90 -19.50 16.19
C LEU A 5 -32.30 -18.18 16.71
N MET A 6 -32.52 -17.84 17.99
CA MET A 6 -31.86 -16.69 18.62
C MET A 6 -30.41 -16.99 19.02
N ARG A 7 -30.12 -18.23 19.44
CA ARG A 7 -28.74 -18.66 19.75
C ARG A 7 -27.82 -18.72 18.52
N GLU A 8 -28.37 -19.00 17.34
CA GLU A 8 -27.61 -19.04 16.08
C GLU A 8 -27.26 -17.63 15.57
N LEU A 9 -28.02 -16.60 15.97
CA LEU A 9 -27.78 -15.20 15.58
C LEU A 9 -26.79 -14.49 16.50
N GLU A 10 -26.65 -14.92 17.76
CA GLU A 10 -25.61 -14.42 18.68
C GLU A 10 -24.20 -14.94 18.32
N GLY A 11 -24.09 -16.04 17.55
CA GLY A 11 -22.81 -16.60 17.12
C GLY A 11 -22.23 -16.04 15.82
N ARG A 12 -22.84 -15.00 15.22
CA ARG A 12 -22.44 -14.49 13.88
C ARG A 12 -21.98 -13.03 13.87
N MET A 13 -21.65 -12.48 15.03
CA MET A 13 -20.96 -11.18 15.16
C MET A 13 -19.51 -11.36 15.63
N ASP A 14 -18.78 -12.30 15.02
CA ASP A 14 -17.32 -12.20 14.87
C ASP A 14 -17.00 -11.36 13.61
N SER A 15 -17.62 -10.17 13.51
CA SER A 15 -17.07 -9.14 12.65
C SER A 15 -15.94 -8.49 13.43
N GLU A 16 -14.70 -8.79 13.04
CA GLU A 16 -13.48 -8.11 13.46
C GLU A 16 -13.61 -6.60 13.16
N HIS A 17 -14.32 -5.89 14.01
CA HIS A 17 -14.26 -4.45 14.06
C HIS A 17 -12.96 -4.12 14.78
N PRO A 18 -12.01 -3.45 14.11
CA PRO A 18 -10.75 -3.09 14.76
C PRO A 18 -11.08 -2.32 16.04
N THR A 19 -10.60 -2.85 17.16
CA THR A 19 -10.86 -2.32 18.50
C THR A 19 -10.49 -0.84 18.54
N ILE A 20 -11.19 -0.05 19.36
CA ILE A 20 -10.88 1.38 19.56
C ILE A 20 -9.38 1.57 19.92
N GLU A 21 -8.75 0.60 20.57
CA GLU A 21 -7.30 0.60 20.84
C GLU A 21 -6.42 0.55 19.58
N SER A 22 -6.81 -0.20 18.53
CA SER A 22 -6.12 -0.21 17.22
C SER A 22 -6.27 1.15 16.52
N VAL A 23 -7.47 1.73 16.60
CA VAL A 23 -7.74 3.07 16.06
C VAL A 23 -6.96 4.14 16.81
N ILE A 24 -6.87 4.06 18.14
CA ILE A 24 -6.08 4.98 18.98
C ILE A 24 -4.58 4.79 18.75
N GLY A 25 -4.11 3.56 18.53
CA GLY A 25 -2.74 3.26 18.13
C GLY A 25 -2.34 3.97 16.83
N GLY A 26 -3.28 4.12 15.89
CA GLY A 26 -3.12 4.95 14.69
C GLY A 26 -3.29 6.45 14.90
N LEU A 27 -3.94 6.89 15.99
CA LEU A 27 -4.26 8.29 16.27
C LEU A 27 -3.17 9.01 17.09
N LEU A 28 -2.39 8.27 17.90
CA LEU A 28 -1.30 8.81 18.71
C LEU A 28 0.03 8.75 17.94
N GLY A 29 0.11 9.47 16.83
CA GLY A 29 1.37 9.67 16.14
C GLY A 29 2.27 10.64 16.91
N THR A 30 3.37 10.13 17.48
CA THR A 30 4.72 10.73 17.39
C THR A 30 5.72 9.90 18.19
N SER A 31 6.54 9.10 17.51
CA SER A 31 7.93 8.94 17.93
C SER A 31 8.82 8.68 16.71
N ALA A 32 10.00 9.29 16.66
CA ALA A 32 11.06 8.90 15.73
C ALA A 32 11.51 7.43 15.95
N GLY A 33 11.12 6.84 17.08
CA GLY A 33 11.26 5.41 17.37
C GLY A 33 10.47 4.51 16.43
N ASP A 34 9.39 5.00 15.82
CA ASP A 34 8.55 4.20 14.91
C ASP A 34 9.27 3.84 13.59
N LEU A 35 10.37 4.54 13.27
CA LEU A 35 11.25 4.19 12.14
C LEU A 35 12.26 3.10 12.53
N VAL A 36 12.72 3.12 13.79
CA VAL A 36 13.74 2.23 14.32
C VAL A 36 13.11 0.89 14.65
N GLY A 37 13.21 -0.05 13.72
CA GLY A 37 12.55 -1.37 13.79
C GLY A 37 11.49 -1.58 12.72
N ASN A 38 11.16 -0.54 11.94
CA ASN A 38 10.22 -0.68 10.84
C ASN A 38 10.87 -1.42 9.65
N PRO A 39 10.29 -2.55 9.19
CA PRO A 39 10.88 -3.36 8.14
C PRO A 39 10.99 -2.63 6.79
N LEU A 40 10.06 -1.71 6.49
CA LEU A 40 10.10 -0.89 5.28
C LEU A 40 11.18 0.19 5.37
N TYR A 41 11.38 0.78 6.56
CA TYR A 41 12.48 1.73 6.78
C TYR A 41 13.84 1.04 6.67
N ALA A 42 14.00 -0.14 7.28
CA ALA A 42 15.19 -0.98 7.14
C ALA A 42 15.47 -1.33 5.66
N PHE A 43 14.43 -1.73 4.92
CA PHE A 43 14.55 -2.01 3.49
C PHE A 43 15.02 -0.79 2.69
N SER A 44 14.52 0.42 2.95
CA SER A 44 14.97 1.63 2.24
C SER A 44 16.46 1.96 2.43
N HIS A 45 17.08 1.44 3.50
CA HIS A 45 18.51 1.58 3.79
C HIS A 45 19.34 0.39 3.31
N SER A 46 18.69 -0.69 2.86
CA SER A 46 19.36 -1.90 2.37
C SER A 46 20.18 -1.63 1.12
N LYS A 47 21.17 -2.50 0.87
CA LYS A 47 21.97 -2.47 -0.36
C LYS A 47 21.09 -2.64 -1.59
N ASP A 48 20.15 -3.58 -1.55
CA ASP A 48 19.27 -3.92 -2.66
C ASP A 48 18.48 -2.71 -3.16
N PHE A 49 17.88 -1.94 -2.23
CA PHE A 49 17.16 -0.72 -2.58
C PHE A 49 18.08 0.39 -3.10
N ARG A 50 19.27 0.56 -2.51
CA ARG A 50 20.24 1.59 -2.91
C ARG A 50 20.84 1.34 -4.29
N THR A 51 20.94 0.08 -4.70
CA THR A 51 21.45 -0.31 -6.02
C THR A 51 20.44 -0.14 -7.15
N CYS A 52 19.18 0.19 -6.87
CA CYS A 52 18.20 0.50 -7.90
C CYS A 52 18.63 1.73 -8.72
N GLY A 53 18.77 1.55 -10.04
CA GLY A 53 19.43 2.51 -10.93
C GLY A 53 18.61 3.78 -11.24
N ASN A 54 17.29 3.75 -11.06
CA ASN A 54 16.41 4.91 -11.29
C ASN A 54 15.21 4.91 -10.34
N ASP A 55 14.44 6.00 -10.33
CA ASP A 55 13.29 6.17 -9.41
C ASP A 55 12.15 5.20 -9.73
N SER A 56 12.01 4.76 -10.98
CA SER A 56 11.03 3.75 -11.39
C SER A 56 11.35 2.37 -10.80
N ASP A 57 12.63 1.99 -10.76
CA ASP A 57 13.06 0.73 -10.16
C ASP A 57 12.95 0.75 -8.63
N ARG A 58 13.28 1.88 -7.99
CA ARG A 58 13.04 2.09 -6.55
C ARG A 58 11.56 2.00 -6.21
N TYR A 59 10.71 2.58 -7.05
CA TYR A 59 9.26 2.51 -6.89
C TYR A 59 8.76 1.06 -6.95
N LEU A 60 9.18 0.28 -7.94
CA LEU A 60 8.77 -1.14 -8.03
C LEU A 60 9.33 -1.98 -6.88
N ALA A 61 10.58 -1.77 -6.48
CA ALA A 61 11.19 -2.47 -5.35
C ALA A 61 10.42 -2.19 -4.05
N LEU A 62 10.01 -0.93 -3.83
CA LEU A 62 9.19 -0.53 -2.70
C LEU A 62 7.82 -1.21 -2.73
N LEU A 63 7.14 -1.22 -3.88
CA LEU A 63 5.84 -1.86 -4.04
C LEU A 63 5.91 -3.37 -3.79
N ALA A 64 6.95 -4.04 -4.29
CA ALA A 64 7.18 -5.45 -4.03
C ALA A 64 7.35 -5.71 -2.53
N LYS A 65 8.12 -4.85 -1.83
CA LYS A 65 8.30 -4.97 -0.38
C LYS A 65 7.01 -4.70 0.40
N LEU A 66 6.19 -3.75 -0.05
CA LEU A 66 4.88 -3.48 0.55
C LEU A 66 3.94 -4.68 0.39
N HIS A 67 3.90 -5.30 -0.78
CA HIS A 67 3.11 -6.51 -1.01
C HIS A 67 3.61 -7.69 -0.17
N GLU A 68 4.92 -7.84 0.00
CA GLU A 68 5.51 -8.86 0.87
C GLU A 68 5.10 -8.69 2.34
N LEU A 69 5.07 -7.46 2.84
CA LEU A 69 4.76 -7.14 4.24
C LEU A 69 3.26 -7.07 4.53
N HIS A 70 2.45 -6.63 3.57
CA HIS A 70 1.03 -6.26 3.75
C HIS A 70 0.15 -6.81 2.62
N GLY A 71 0.38 -8.07 2.22
CA GLY A 71 -0.26 -8.69 1.05
C GLY A 71 -1.80 -8.58 1.01
N PRO A 72 -2.53 -8.91 2.11
CA PRO A 72 -3.98 -8.78 2.18
C PRO A 72 -4.46 -7.34 1.96
N GLU A 73 -3.96 -6.38 2.73
CA GLU A 73 -4.32 -4.96 2.68
C GLU A 73 -3.95 -4.35 1.33
N PHE A 74 -2.81 -4.77 0.76
CA PHE A 74 -2.40 -4.36 -0.58
C PHE A 74 -3.39 -4.84 -1.64
N GLY A 75 -3.86 -6.09 -1.54
CA GLY A 75 -4.89 -6.64 -2.43
C GLY A 75 -6.23 -5.93 -2.30
N GLU A 76 -6.67 -5.63 -1.08
CA GLU A 76 -7.88 -4.85 -0.83
C GLU A 76 -7.78 -3.43 -1.40
N PHE A 77 -6.64 -2.76 -1.18
CA PHE A 77 -6.39 -1.43 -1.75
C PHE A 77 -6.52 -1.46 -3.27
N ILE A 78 -6.01 -2.51 -3.93
CA ILE A 78 -6.13 -2.67 -5.38
C ILE A 78 -7.58 -2.86 -5.80
N ALA A 79 -8.33 -3.70 -5.10
CA ALA A 79 -9.74 -3.97 -5.38
C ALA A 79 -10.64 -2.74 -5.18
N ALA A 80 -10.29 -1.87 -4.23
CA ALA A 80 -11.02 -0.63 -3.94
C ALA A 80 -10.76 0.51 -4.95
N GLN A 81 -9.88 0.33 -5.94
CA GLN A 81 -9.59 1.37 -6.93
C GLN A 81 -10.77 1.59 -7.90
N THR A 82 -11.17 2.85 -8.07
CA THR A 82 -12.14 3.25 -9.10
C THR A 82 -11.49 3.33 -10.49
N LEU A 83 -12.27 3.12 -11.56
CA LEU A 83 -11.80 3.17 -12.96
C LEU A 83 -10.99 4.44 -13.30
N LYS A 84 -11.38 5.61 -12.78
CA LYS A 84 -10.71 6.91 -13.01
C LYS A 84 -9.37 7.07 -12.28
N ARG A 85 -9.06 6.18 -11.33
CA ARG A 85 -7.88 6.25 -10.44
C ARG A 85 -7.28 4.86 -10.26
N ARG A 86 -7.07 4.17 -11.38
CA ARG A 86 -6.46 2.85 -11.43
C ARG A 86 -4.95 2.98 -11.58
N TYR A 87 -4.24 2.80 -10.46
CA TYR A 87 -2.77 2.80 -10.40
C TYR A 87 -2.20 1.39 -10.43
N PHE A 88 -3.01 0.40 -10.05
CA PHE A 88 -2.67 -1.02 -10.15
C PHE A 88 -3.71 -1.80 -10.96
N GLY A 89 -3.27 -2.92 -11.53
CA GLY A 89 -4.11 -3.90 -12.21
C GLY A 89 -3.60 -5.32 -11.99
N GLN A 90 -4.35 -6.30 -12.46
CA GLN A 90 -3.94 -7.71 -12.50
C GLN A 90 -3.25 -8.07 -13.82
N SER A 91 -3.34 -7.21 -14.83
CA SER A 91 -2.63 -7.34 -16.09
C SER A 91 -2.11 -5.99 -16.59
N LYS A 92 -1.19 -6.05 -17.55
CA LYS A 92 -0.69 -4.87 -18.24
C LYS A 92 -1.81 -4.17 -19.01
N GLU A 93 -2.66 -4.97 -19.67
CA GLU A 93 -3.75 -4.53 -20.53
C GLU A 93 -4.76 -3.69 -19.74
N GLU A 94 -5.11 -4.12 -18.52
CA GLU A 94 -6.06 -3.41 -17.65
C GLU A 94 -5.58 -1.98 -17.31
N ILE A 95 -4.27 -1.77 -17.20
CA ILE A 95 -3.69 -0.44 -16.98
C ILE A 95 -3.60 0.35 -18.28
N CYS A 96 -3.22 -0.30 -19.39
CA CYS A 96 -3.11 0.35 -20.69
C CYS A 96 -4.47 0.76 -21.28
N GLU A 97 -5.57 0.05 -20.97
CA GLU A 97 -6.93 0.47 -21.33
C GLU A 97 -7.31 1.79 -20.64
N ALA A 98 -6.94 1.95 -19.37
CA ALA A 98 -7.16 3.20 -18.62
C ALA A 98 -6.22 4.33 -19.08
N SER A 99 -5.02 4.01 -19.55
CA SER A 99 -4.02 4.96 -20.04
C SER A 99 -3.13 4.36 -21.12
N ARG A 100 -3.51 4.55 -22.40
CA ARG A 100 -2.84 3.94 -23.56
C ARG A 100 -1.34 4.22 -23.66
N TYR A 101 -0.88 5.35 -23.11
CA TYR A 101 0.52 5.75 -23.13
C TYR A 101 1.30 5.31 -21.90
N ASN A 102 0.68 4.51 -21.01
CA ASN A 102 1.36 4.03 -19.84
C ASN A 102 2.31 2.87 -20.15
N GLN A 103 3.49 2.92 -19.53
CA GLN A 103 4.47 1.85 -19.57
C GLN A 103 4.32 0.96 -18.33
N ALA A 104 3.14 0.37 -18.14
CA ALA A 104 2.86 -0.46 -16.98
C ALA A 104 3.92 -1.57 -16.81
N ARG A 105 4.35 -1.79 -15.57
CA ARG A 105 5.34 -2.82 -15.22
C ARG A 105 4.77 -3.72 -14.13
N GLU A 106 5.11 -5.00 -14.22
CA GLU A 106 4.81 -5.98 -13.18
C GLU A 106 5.56 -5.64 -11.88
N ILE A 107 4.88 -5.79 -10.75
CA ILE A 107 5.48 -5.64 -9.43
C ILE A 107 6.14 -6.99 -9.08
N PRO A 108 7.46 -7.01 -8.83
CA PRO A 108 8.19 -8.25 -8.55
C PRO A 108 7.55 -9.07 -7.42
N ASN A 109 7.58 -10.40 -7.58
CA ASN A 109 7.03 -11.37 -6.62
C ASN A 109 5.54 -11.14 -6.28
N SER A 110 4.77 -10.61 -7.22
CA SER A 110 3.33 -10.43 -7.09
C SER A 110 2.63 -10.69 -8.41
N LYS A 111 1.30 -10.80 -8.38
CA LYS A 111 0.43 -10.89 -9.57
C LYS A 111 -0.02 -9.53 -10.10
N TYR A 112 0.50 -8.44 -9.54
CA TYR A 112 -0.02 -7.10 -9.78
C TYR A 112 0.90 -6.31 -10.71
N TRP A 113 0.28 -5.40 -11.46
CA TRP A 113 0.93 -4.45 -12.34
C TRP A 113 0.80 -3.05 -11.78
N ALA A 114 1.81 -2.22 -11.97
CA ALA A 114 1.83 -0.83 -11.54
C ALA A 114 1.93 0.11 -12.75
N ILE A 115 1.19 1.22 -12.64
CA ILE A 115 1.33 2.36 -13.53
C ILE A 115 2.70 3.02 -13.33
N MET A 116 3.44 3.30 -14.41
CA MET A 116 4.80 3.84 -14.32
C MET A 116 4.88 5.32 -14.69
N ASN A 117 4.15 5.71 -15.74
CA ASN A 117 4.10 7.09 -16.20
C ASN A 117 2.98 7.85 -15.47
N ILE A 118 3.31 8.41 -14.31
CA ILE A 118 2.45 9.31 -13.53
C ILE A 118 3.24 10.52 -13.08
N ASP A 119 2.61 11.69 -13.12
CA ASP A 119 3.24 12.93 -12.66
C ASP A 119 3.57 12.87 -11.16
N THR A 120 4.60 13.62 -10.76
CA THR A 120 5.12 13.59 -9.40
C THR A 120 4.10 14.00 -8.32
N PRO A 121 3.28 15.06 -8.51
CA PRO A 121 2.20 15.38 -7.58
C PRO A 121 1.21 14.23 -7.36
N THR A 122 0.78 13.57 -8.44
CA THR A 122 -0.13 12.44 -8.41
C THR A 122 0.52 11.24 -7.76
N LYS A 123 1.78 10.92 -8.09
CA LYS A 123 2.58 9.85 -7.47
C LYS A 123 2.69 10.02 -5.96
N ARG A 124 3.02 11.24 -5.49
CA ARG A 124 3.07 11.55 -4.06
C ARG A 124 1.73 11.31 -3.38
N ARG A 125 0.64 11.86 -3.93
CA ARG A 125 -0.71 11.68 -3.36
C ARG A 125 -1.12 10.21 -3.31
N PHE A 126 -0.82 9.46 -4.37
CA PHE A 126 -1.08 8.03 -4.46
C PHE A 126 -0.28 7.24 -3.42
N LEU A 127 1.03 7.44 -3.33
CA LEU A 127 1.88 6.78 -2.34
C LEU A 127 1.42 7.06 -0.91
N LYS A 128 1.03 8.31 -0.61
CA LYS A 128 0.44 8.65 0.70
C LYS A 128 -0.80 7.81 0.99
N ARG A 129 -1.72 7.70 0.03
CA ARG A 129 -2.95 6.91 0.21
C ARG A 129 -2.65 5.44 0.45
N LEU A 130 -1.74 4.84 -0.33
CA LEU A 130 -1.35 3.45 -0.17
C LEU A 130 -0.71 3.19 1.19
N LEU A 131 0.29 4.00 1.56
CA LEU A 131 1.05 3.83 2.80
C LEU A 131 0.17 4.03 4.04
N VAL A 132 -0.72 5.04 4.02
CA VAL A 132 -1.69 5.24 5.11
C VAL A 132 -2.70 4.08 5.17
N TYR A 133 -3.14 3.55 4.03
CA TYR A 133 -4.07 2.42 3.99
C TYR A 133 -3.49 1.17 4.68
N VAL A 134 -2.21 0.87 4.44
CA VAL A 134 -1.51 -0.26 5.09
C VAL A 134 -0.95 0.09 6.48
N GLY A 135 -1.31 1.25 7.05
CA GLY A 135 -1.02 1.60 8.44
C GLY A 135 0.28 2.36 8.72
N TYR A 136 0.98 2.89 7.71
CA TYR A 136 2.17 3.71 7.96
C TYR A 136 1.83 5.15 8.36
N THR A 137 2.65 5.69 9.28
CA THR A 137 2.53 7.06 9.78
C THR A 137 2.95 8.11 8.76
N ASP A 138 2.53 9.37 8.97
CA ASP A 138 2.91 10.49 8.11
C ASP A 138 4.43 10.71 8.03
N VAL A 139 5.18 10.35 9.08
CA VAL A 139 6.66 10.41 9.09
C VAL A 139 7.23 9.43 8.05
N MET A 140 6.76 8.18 8.08
CA MET A 140 7.21 7.18 7.12
C MET A 140 6.73 7.48 5.70
N VAL A 141 5.52 8.01 5.55
CA VAL A 141 4.99 8.48 4.27
C VAL A 141 5.90 9.54 3.65
N LYS A 142 6.30 10.56 4.42
CA LYS A 142 7.20 11.63 3.94
C LYS A 142 8.56 11.08 3.54
N HIS A 143 9.16 10.24 4.39
CA HIS A 143 10.45 9.58 4.10
C HIS A 143 10.41 8.82 2.76
N ILE A 144 9.39 7.99 2.55
CA ILE A 144 9.23 7.24 1.31
C ILE A 144 8.96 8.16 0.11
N GLN A 145 8.14 9.20 0.27
CA GLN A 145 7.89 10.17 -0.79
C GLN A 145 9.16 10.90 -1.20
N GLU A 146 10.04 11.27 -0.26
CA GLU A 146 11.33 11.91 -0.56
C GLU A 146 12.25 10.96 -1.35
N LEU A 147 12.31 9.69 -0.97
CA LEU A 147 13.12 8.69 -1.67
C LEU A 147 12.69 8.44 -3.12
N ILE A 148 11.38 8.51 -3.40
CA ILE A 148 10.82 8.18 -4.72
C ILE A 148 10.57 9.43 -5.57
N CYS A 149 10.25 10.56 -4.95
CA CYS A 149 9.74 11.77 -5.62
C CYS A 149 10.56 13.05 -5.30
N GLY A 150 11.63 12.95 -4.51
CA GLY A 150 12.42 14.09 -4.00
C GLY A 150 13.49 14.63 -4.95
N ARG A 151 13.31 14.47 -6.27
CA ARG A 151 14.15 15.12 -7.29
C ARG A 151 13.34 16.12 -8.09
#